data_AF-A0AAD3D153-F1
#
_entry.id   AF-A0AAD3D153-F1
#
_cell.length_a   1.000
_cell.length_b   1.000
_cell.length_c   1.000
_cell.angle_alpha   90.00
_cell.angle_beta   90.00
_cell.angle_gamma   90.00
#
_symmetry.space_group_name_H-M   'P 1'
#
loop_
_entity.id
_entity.type
_entity.pdbx_description
1 polymer ?
#
loop_
_entity_poly.entity_id
_entity_poly.type
_entity_poly.pdbx_seq_one_letter_code
_entity_poly.pdbx_strand_id
1 'polypeptide(L)'
;MKQYMLVLRACWICLYASAFVTNGQKPSSWECTKSMSTESSYADTCIKDDVESLNTMIPISEKPLILVSQRPLLSPEECKKVTRYLEMNKDGSEDPLNDVFFKDNGRNVFSTAHISKVNNENSLTIEEENVEAFYEEARSIIYRIRSEIDRLTNSPSHKGDFALPRFLSFKVDEIPDPSKDGVQQTINFLLPDGLHSDNVNNQFTRHISALLYLSDEIDESEEEGLVGGHTTFPLAKPLHQSDHEKTAFDERVEEAARNHLNANRLHSGQRDWPNAEGESTMLEAAAYSLFHREISKHDTVKKVPDTFLPKSSLGVRISPKPGQLCIFHNLLDDGSPDPLAFHAGEAILGRSPSKVSGKKVLLVFFKTINLQESQDKFMQELAQKSRASRQWIKDQYYN
;
A
#
# COMPACT_ATOMS: atom_id res chain seq x y z
N MET A 1 6.66 -5.20 -31.93
CA MET A 1 6.11 -4.94 -30.58
C MET A 1 5.83 -3.45 -30.27
N LYS A 2 6.71 -2.49 -30.62
CA LYS A 2 6.45 -1.05 -30.36
C LYS A 2 5.24 -0.43 -31.10
N GLN A 3 4.79 -1.01 -32.22
CA GLN A 3 3.61 -0.53 -32.96
C GLN A 3 2.25 -0.97 -32.37
N TYR A 4 2.20 -2.05 -31.58
CA TYR A 4 0.95 -2.52 -30.96
C TYR A 4 0.53 -1.66 -29.75
N MET A 5 1.49 -1.05 -29.05
CA MET A 5 1.21 -0.10 -27.95
C MET A 5 0.65 1.24 -28.43
N LEU A 6 0.87 1.61 -29.70
CA LEU A 6 0.36 2.86 -30.28
C LEU A 6 -1.12 2.76 -30.67
N VAL A 7 -1.60 1.57 -31.07
CA VAL A 7 -3.02 1.32 -31.38
C VAL A 7 -3.88 1.33 -30.11
N LEU A 8 -3.35 0.86 -28.99
CA LEU A 8 -4.01 0.93 -27.68
C LEU A 8 -4.15 2.37 -27.16
N ARG A 9 -3.19 3.26 -27.46
CA ARG A 9 -3.27 4.70 -27.10
C ARG A 9 -4.32 5.47 -27.91
N ALA A 10 -4.52 5.11 -29.18
CA ALA A 10 -5.51 5.78 -30.04
C ALA A 10 -6.96 5.36 -29.71
N CYS A 11 -7.18 4.14 -29.22
CA CYS A 11 -8.51 3.70 -28.75
C CYS A 11 -8.90 4.33 -27.40
N TRP A 12 -7.92 4.77 -26.60
CA TRP A 12 -8.13 5.34 -25.28
C TRP A 12 -8.77 6.74 -25.30
N ILE A 13 -8.55 7.53 -26.36
CA ILE A 13 -9.04 8.93 -26.46
C ILE A 13 -10.35 9.04 -27.27
N CYS A 14 -10.64 8.13 -28.19
CA CYS A 14 -11.79 8.28 -29.10
C CYS A 14 -13.11 7.63 -28.62
N LEU A 15 -13.10 6.76 -27.62
CA LEU A 15 -14.29 5.99 -27.23
C LEU A 15 -15.15 6.58 -26.10
N TYR A 16 -14.76 7.71 -25.49
CA TYR A 16 -15.50 8.32 -24.37
C TYR A 16 -16.25 9.62 -24.69
N ALA A 17 -16.23 10.10 -25.93
CA ALA A 17 -16.91 11.34 -26.32
C ALA A 17 -18.31 11.16 -26.94
N SER A 18 -18.82 9.93 -27.11
CA SER A 18 -20.13 9.73 -27.76
C SER A 18 -20.80 8.40 -27.39
N ALA A 19 -21.41 8.31 -26.20
CA ALA A 19 -22.60 7.46 -25.96
C ALA A 19 -23.09 7.58 -24.51
N PHE A 20 -23.95 8.55 -24.22
CA PHE A 20 -24.89 8.44 -23.09
C PHE A 20 -26.21 9.14 -23.44
N VAL A 21 -27.11 8.40 -24.10
CA VAL A 21 -28.56 8.67 -24.11
C VAL A 21 -29.29 7.31 -24.06
N THR A 22 -30.05 7.12 -22.98
CA THR A 22 -31.15 6.15 -22.74
C THR A 22 -30.89 4.64 -22.86
N ASN A 23 -31.00 3.89 -21.76
CA ASN A 23 -32.27 3.30 -21.32
C ASN A 23 -32.12 2.54 -20.00
N GLY A 24 -33.11 2.70 -19.12
CA GLY A 24 -33.18 2.03 -17.84
C GLY A 24 -33.72 0.61 -17.97
N GLN A 25 -33.01 -0.34 -17.36
CA GLN A 25 -33.55 -1.62 -16.91
C GLN A 25 -32.81 -2.03 -15.62
N LYS A 26 -33.57 -2.34 -14.56
CA LYS A 26 -33.04 -2.92 -13.32
C LYS A 26 -32.62 -4.37 -13.58
N PRO A 27 -31.43 -4.83 -13.16
CA PRO A 27 -31.15 -6.25 -13.13
C PRO A 27 -31.81 -6.91 -11.90
N SER A 28 -32.45 -8.05 -12.17
CA SER A 28 -33.01 -8.98 -11.22
C SER A 28 -31.94 -9.64 -10.34
N SER A 29 -32.34 -9.99 -9.12
CA SER A 29 -31.59 -10.72 -8.10
C SER A 29 -30.80 -11.92 -8.64
N TRP A 30 -29.50 -11.95 -8.33
CA TRP A 30 -28.66 -13.13 -8.53
C TRP A 30 -28.87 -14.11 -7.37
N GLU A 31 -29.47 -15.26 -7.67
CA GLU A 31 -29.47 -16.42 -6.77
C GLU A 31 -28.09 -17.07 -6.78
N CYS A 32 -27.53 -17.26 -5.59
CA CYS A 32 -26.25 -17.92 -5.38
C CYS A 32 -26.45 -19.45 -5.51
N THR A 33 -26.11 -20.01 -6.66
CA THR A 33 -26.07 -21.46 -6.86
C THR A 33 -24.88 -22.07 -6.11
N LYS A 34 -25.17 -22.78 -5.02
CA LYS A 34 -24.24 -23.72 -4.37
C LYS A 34 -23.90 -24.85 -5.35
N SER A 35 -22.67 -24.90 -5.86
CA SER A 35 -22.11 -26.12 -6.44
C SER A 35 -21.37 -26.89 -5.33
N MET A 36 -21.88 -28.07 -4.99
CA MET A 36 -21.15 -29.05 -4.19
C MET A 36 -20.06 -29.69 -5.05
N SER A 37 -18.82 -29.66 -4.57
CA SER A 37 -17.77 -30.57 -5.01
C SER A 37 -17.03 -31.14 -3.80
N THR A 38 -16.67 -32.40 -3.94
CA THR A 38 -16.34 -33.40 -2.93
C THR A 38 -14.92 -33.30 -2.36
N GLU A 39 -14.85 -33.57 -1.06
CA GLU A 39 -13.79 -34.28 -0.31
C GLU A 39 -12.32 -33.85 -0.48
N SER A 40 -11.81 -33.16 0.54
CA SER A 40 -10.45 -33.34 1.04
C SER A 40 -10.50 -33.23 2.57
N SER A 41 -10.31 -34.36 3.24
CA SER A 41 -10.35 -34.48 4.70
C SER A 41 -9.00 -34.07 5.30
N TYR A 42 -8.93 -32.84 5.81
CA TYR A 42 -7.93 -32.46 6.81
C TYR A 42 -8.63 -31.75 7.97
N ALA A 43 -8.65 -32.44 9.11
CA ALA A 43 -8.82 -31.92 10.46
C ALA A 43 -10.01 -30.96 10.74
N ASP A 44 -11.20 -31.55 10.91
CA ASP A 44 -12.29 -30.96 11.70
C ASP A 44 -11.92 -30.96 13.20
N THR A 45 -11.11 -29.98 13.60
CA THR A 45 -11.17 -29.46 14.97
C THR A 45 -12.14 -28.29 14.95
N CYS A 46 -13.41 -28.58 15.23
CA CYS A 46 -14.42 -27.58 15.54
C CYS A 46 -14.03 -26.86 16.83
N ILE A 47 -13.17 -25.87 16.68
CA ILE A 47 -12.91 -24.83 17.65
C ILE A 47 -14.20 -24.01 17.75
N LYS A 48 -14.99 -24.26 18.80
CA LYS A 48 -16.08 -23.37 19.22
C LYS A 48 -15.49 -22.20 20.00
N ASP A 49 -14.65 -21.40 19.34
CA ASP A 49 -14.11 -20.19 19.96
C ASP A 49 -14.96 -18.98 19.54
N ASP A 50 -15.50 -18.35 20.58
CA ASP A 50 -15.83 -16.94 20.70
C ASP A 50 -16.09 -16.16 19.40
N VAL A 51 -17.37 -15.84 19.20
CA VAL A 51 -17.86 -14.81 18.25
C VAL A 51 -17.32 -13.40 18.59
N GLU A 52 -16.43 -13.26 19.57
CA GLU A 52 -15.96 -12.02 20.17
C GLU A 52 -14.47 -11.73 19.88
N SER A 53 -14.14 -11.47 18.61
CA SER A 53 -13.65 -10.16 18.21
C SER A 53 -13.36 -10.19 16.71
N LEU A 54 -14.38 -9.94 15.89
CA LEU A 54 -14.12 -9.60 14.50
C LEU A 54 -13.22 -8.36 14.49
N ASN A 55 -12.05 -8.43 13.84
CA ASN A 55 -11.23 -7.25 13.62
C ASN A 55 -12.10 -6.24 12.86
N THR A 56 -12.47 -5.17 13.57
CA THR A 56 -13.21 -4.06 13.02
C THR A 56 -12.23 -3.15 12.28
N MET A 57 -12.63 -2.74 11.09
CA MET A 57 -11.88 -1.75 10.32
C MET A 57 -12.48 -0.37 10.57
N ILE A 58 -11.63 0.63 10.74
CA ILE A 58 -12.00 2.04 10.87
C ILE A 58 -11.79 2.69 9.51
N PRO A 59 -12.83 3.28 8.91
CA PRO A 59 -12.66 4.02 7.68
C PRO A 59 -11.94 5.34 7.96
N ILE A 60 -10.98 5.68 7.10
CA ILE A 60 -10.14 6.88 7.25
C ILE A 60 -10.44 7.90 6.14
N SER A 61 -10.70 7.40 4.92
CA SER A 61 -10.99 8.22 3.73
C SER A 61 -11.94 7.46 2.82
N GLU A 62 -12.87 8.16 2.15
CA GLU A 62 -13.69 7.57 1.08
C GLU A 62 -13.07 7.71 -0.32
N LYS A 63 -12.13 8.65 -0.47
CA LYS A 63 -11.53 9.02 -1.74
C LYS A 63 -10.01 9.22 -1.54
N PRO A 64 -9.21 8.16 -1.70
CA PRO A 64 -9.58 6.78 -2.02
C PRO A 64 -10.22 6.08 -0.81
N LEU A 65 -10.81 4.89 -1.00
CA LEU A 65 -11.27 4.08 0.13
C LEU A 65 -10.04 3.60 0.91
N ILE A 66 -9.89 4.06 2.16
CA ILE A 66 -8.82 3.69 3.07
C ILE A 66 -9.45 3.23 4.39
N LEU A 67 -9.05 2.05 4.84
CA LEU A 67 -9.42 1.44 6.10
C LEU A 67 -8.17 1.14 6.92
N VAL A 68 -8.26 1.24 8.24
CA VAL A 68 -7.21 0.81 9.16
C VAL A 68 -7.82 -0.07 10.25
N SER A 69 -7.15 -1.17 10.62
CA SER A 69 -7.65 -2.04 11.68
C SER A 69 -7.68 -1.31 13.03
N GLN A 70 -8.79 -1.45 13.74
CA GLN A 70 -8.96 -0.87 15.08
C GLN A 70 -8.00 -1.52 16.08
N ARG A 71 -7.71 -2.81 15.89
CA ARG A 71 -6.80 -3.60 16.71
C ARG A 71 -5.68 -4.20 15.85
N PRO A 72 -4.51 -4.50 16.44
CA PRO A 72 -3.49 -5.29 15.77
C PRO A 72 -4.02 -6.65 15.36
N LEU A 73 -3.81 -7.03 14.10
CA LEU A 73 -4.07 -8.36 13.57
C LEU A 73 -3.07 -9.40 14.11
N LEU A 74 -1.86 -8.94 14.43
CA LEU A 74 -0.80 -9.74 15.01
C LEU A 74 -0.41 -9.19 16.37
N SER A 75 -0.08 -10.09 17.28
CA SER A 75 0.68 -9.75 18.49
C SER A 75 2.10 -9.29 18.15
N PRO A 76 2.79 -8.57 19.05
CA PRO A 76 4.19 -8.21 18.87
C PRO A 76 5.11 -9.42 18.62
N GLU A 77 4.87 -10.54 19.31
CA GLU A 77 5.67 -11.76 19.15
C GLU A 77 5.47 -12.40 17.77
N GLU A 78 4.23 -12.43 17.26
CA GLU A 78 3.96 -12.88 15.88
C GLU A 78 4.61 -11.96 14.85
N CYS A 79 4.62 -10.64 15.08
CA CYS A 79 5.31 -9.70 14.21
C CYS A 79 6.82 -9.97 14.13
N LYS A 80 7.47 -10.21 15.29
CA LYS A 80 8.89 -10.60 15.35
C LYS A 80 9.13 -11.92 14.62
N LYS A 81 8.27 -12.92 14.84
CA LYS A 81 8.37 -14.26 14.24
C LYS A 81 8.30 -14.18 12.71
N VAL A 82 7.32 -13.46 12.17
CA VAL A 82 7.15 -13.23 10.72
C VAL A 82 8.30 -12.41 10.14
N THR A 83 8.75 -11.36 10.83
CA THR A 83 9.89 -10.53 10.38
C THR A 83 11.14 -11.40 10.24
N ARG A 84 11.48 -12.16 11.27
CA ARG A 84 12.64 -13.06 11.27
C ARG A 84 12.52 -14.14 10.19
N TYR A 85 11.36 -14.76 10.04
CA TYR A 85 11.13 -15.73 8.96
C TYR A 85 11.44 -15.15 7.58
N LEU A 86 10.95 -13.94 7.28
CA LEU A 86 11.17 -13.29 5.99
C LEU A 86 12.61 -12.82 5.78
N GLU A 87 13.31 -12.42 6.85
CA GLU A 87 14.73 -12.08 6.79
C GLU A 87 15.60 -13.30 6.51
N MET A 88 15.33 -14.44 7.16
CA MET A 88 16.05 -15.69 6.91
C MET A 88 15.88 -16.20 5.47
N ASN A 89 14.73 -15.92 4.83
CA ASN A 89 14.47 -16.27 3.44
C ASN A 89 15.00 -15.23 2.42
N LYS A 90 15.46 -14.06 2.87
CA LYS A 90 15.95 -13.00 1.97
C LYS A 90 17.30 -13.33 1.34
N ASP A 91 18.13 -14.10 2.03
CA ASP A 91 19.51 -14.39 1.64
C ASP A 91 19.63 -15.56 0.62
N GLY A 92 18.50 -16.00 0.05
CA GLY A 92 18.51 -17.00 -1.01
C GLY A 92 18.97 -18.37 -0.55
N SER A 93 18.62 -18.76 0.69
CA SER A 93 18.69 -20.17 1.09
C SER A 93 17.93 -21.01 0.06
N GLU A 94 18.48 -22.18 -0.26
CA GLU A 94 17.96 -23.16 -1.23
C GLU A 94 16.61 -23.78 -0.80
N ASP A 95 15.72 -23.03 -0.16
CA ASP A 95 14.34 -23.45 0.00
C ASP A 95 13.72 -23.50 -1.42
N PRO A 96 13.24 -24.66 -1.91
CA PRO A 96 12.55 -24.75 -3.19
C PRO A 96 11.30 -23.85 -3.27
N LEU A 97 10.79 -23.35 -2.13
CA LEU A 97 9.77 -22.30 -2.05
C LEU A 97 10.33 -20.88 -2.23
N ASN A 98 11.62 -20.67 -2.48
CA ASN A 98 12.17 -19.36 -2.86
C ASN A 98 12.24 -19.21 -4.40
N ASP A 99 12.50 -20.30 -5.13
CA ASP A 99 12.76 -20.25 -6.57
C ASP A 99 11.50 -19.98 -7.42
N VAL A 100 10.32 -20.30 -6.88
CA VAL A 100 9.00 -19.99 -7.50
C VAL A 100 8.50 -18.57 -7.11
N PHE A 101 9.07 -17.94 -6.08
CA PHE A 101 8.43 -16.83 -5.37
C PHE A 101 9.12 -15.47 -5.52
N PHE A 102 10.43 -15.43 -5.80
CA PHE A 102 11.19 -14.16 -5.85
C PHE A 102 11.58 -13.68 -7.26
N LYS A 103 11.27 -14.46 -8.31
CA LYS A 103 11.54 -14.12 -9.71
C LYS A 103 10.28 -13.59 -10.41
N ASP A 104 9.81 -12.40 -10.04
CA ASP A 104 8.82 -11.70 -10.87
C ASP A 104 9.55 -10.98 -12.03
N ASN A 105 9.34 -11.44 -13.26
CA ASN A 105 9.82 -10.84 -14.51
C ASN A 105 11.34 -10.58 -14.66
N GLY A 106 12.18 -11.39 -14.02
CA GLY A 106 13.65 -11.29 -14.18
C GLY A 106 14.28 -10.05 -13.56
N ARG A 107 13.55 -9.32 -12.71
CA ARG A 107 14.11 -8.30 -11.81
C ARG A 107 13.91 -8.79 -10.38
N ASN A 108 14.98 -8.80 -9.60
CA ASN A 108 14.86 -9.00 -8.16
C ASN A 108 13.90 -7.94 -7.61
N VAL A 109 12.77 -8.37 -7.02
CA VAL A 109 11.68 -7.50 -6.51
C VAL A 109 12.11 -6.72 -5.25
N PHE A 110 13.39 -6.77 -4.91
CA PHE A 110 14.02 -5.87 -3.96
C PHE A 110 14.29 -4.52 -4.66
N SER A 111 13.45 -3.53 -4.38
CA SER A 111 13.84 -2.13 -4.55
C SER A 111 15.07 -1.91 -3.68
N THR A 112 16.17 -1.47 -4.28
CA THR A 112 17.42 -1.11 -3.61
C THR A 112 17.27 0.20 -2.85
N ALA A 113 16.44 0.22 -1.80
CA ALA A 113 16.56 1.21 -0.74
C ALA A 113 17.50 0.61 0.33
N HIS A 114 18.77 1.05 0.29
CA HIS A 114 19.87 0.76 1.25
C HIS A 114 19.81 -0.56 2.06
N ILE A 115 20.13 -1.66 1.37
CA ILE A 115 20.43 -2.96 1.97
C ILE A 115 21.85 -2.93 2.56
N SER A 116 21.99 -2.57 3.84
CA SER A 116 23.14 -2.98 4.65
C SER A 116 22.92 -4.40 5.16
N LYS A 117 23.97 -5.22 5.12
CA LYS A 117 24.06 -6.52 5.78
C LYS A 117 23.68 -6.32 7.24
N VAL A 118 22.68 -7.06 7.72
CA VAL A 118 22.36 -7.10 9.14
C VAL A 118 23.52 -7.84 9.81
N ASN A 119 24.34 -7.12 10.58
CA ASN A 119 25.35 -7.76 11.43
C ASN A 119 24.61 -8.45 12.57
N ASN A 120 24.60 -9.78 12.53
CA ASN A 120 23.74 -10.64 13.33
C ASN A 120 24.35 -10.90 14.72
N GLU A 121 24.66 -9.85 15.48
CA GLU A 121 25.28 -9.98 16.81
C GLU A 121 24.28 -10.42 17.90
N ASN A 122 22.97 -10.35 17.63
CA ASN A 122 21.89 -10.91 18.47
C ASN A 122 21.24 -12.13 17.81
N SER A 123 22.04 -13.01 17.18
CA SER A 123 21.55 -14.29 16.67
C SER A 123 21.10 -15.16 17.84
N LEU A 124 19.82 -15.03 18.23
CA LEU A 124 19.11 -16.03 19.02
C LEU A 124 19.32 -17.37 18.31
N THR A 125 20.18 -18.21 18.87
CA THR A 125 20.43 -19.55 18.35
C THR A 125 19.13 -20.33 18.47
N ILE A 126 18.36 -20.39 17.37
CA ILE A 126 17.31 -21.39 17.26
C ILE A 126 18.06 -22.72 17.16
N GLU A 127 17.91 -23.57 18.17
CA GLU A 127 18.43 -24.94 18.11
C GLU A 127 17.90 -25.62 16.84
N GLU A 128 18.76 -26.36 16.13
CA GLU A 128 18.43 -26.92 14.80
C GLU A 128 17.11 -27.73 14.79
N GLU A 129 16.81 -28.45 15.87
CA GLU A 129 15.58 -29.23 16.03
C GLU A 129 14.29 -28.38 16.12
N ASN A 130 14.42 -27.07 16.34
CA ASN A 130 13.28 -26.14 16.46
C ASN A 130 13.11 -25.22 15.24
N VAL A 131 13.95 -25.37 14.21
CA VAL A 131 13.87 -24.52 13.00
C VAL A 131 12.61 -24.86 12.22
N GLU A 132 12.33 -26.13 11.94
CA GLU A 132 11.17 -26.52 11.13
C GLU A 132 9.84 -26.08 11.77
N ALA A 133 9.70 -26.29 13.10
CA ALA A 133 8.52 -25.84 13.84
C ALA A 133 8.34 -24.32 13.77
N PHE A 134 9.43 -23.55 13.86
CA PHE A 134 9.40 -22.10 13.69
C PHE A 134 8.92 -21.69 12.28
N TYR A 135 9.41 -22.36 11.23
CA TYR A 135 9.03 -22.08 9.84
C TYR A 135 7.55 -22.37 9.60
N GLU A 136 7.06 -23.52 10.06
CA GLU A 136 5.65 -23.90 9.92
C GLU A 136 4.72 -22.94 10.67
N GLU A 137 5.10 -22.50 11.87
CA GLU A 137 4.34 -21.51 12.62
C GLU A 137 4.31 -20.15 11.89
N ALA A 138 5.46 -19.65 11.42
CA ALA A 138 5.52 -18.39 10.69
C ALA A 138 4.71 -18.43 9.38
N ARG A 139 4.76 -19.55 8.64
CA ARG A 139 3.93 -19.77 7.45
C ARG A 139 2.45 -19.78 7.80
N SER A 140 2.06 -20.48 8.87
CA SER A 140 0.68 -20.52 9.37
C SER A 140 0.18 -19.10 9.70
N ILE A 141 0.99 -18.26 10.34
CA ILE A 141 0.66 -16.85 10.60
C ILE A 141 0.44 -16.09 9.29
N ILE A 142 1.30 -16.24 8.28
CA ILE A 142 1.14 -15.61 6.96
C ILE A 142 -0.17 -16.05 6.27
N TYR A 143 -0.50 -17.34 6.32
CA TYR A 143 -1.77 -17.84 5.78
C TYR A 143 -2.98 -17.28 6.51
N ARG A 144 -2.91 -17.17 7.85
CA ARG A 144 -3.97 -16.57 8.65
C ARG A 144 -4.20 -15.10 8.28
N ILE A 145 -3.12 -14.32 8.11
CA ILE A 145 -3.20 -12.92 7.67
C ILE A 145 -3.92 -12.80 6.32
N ARG A 146 -3.59 -13.67 5.37
CA ARG A 146 -4.26 -13.69 4.05
C ARG A 146 -5.73 -14.01 4.14
N SER A 147 -6.07 -15.06 4.88
CA SER A 147 -7.47 -15.45 5.09
C SER A 147 -8.26 -14.28 5.67
N GLU A 148 -7.65 -13.54 6.62
CA GLU A 148 -8.27 -12.36 7.19
C GLU A 148 -8.41 -11.23 6.16
N ILE A 149 -7.40 -10.95 5.33
CA ILE A 149 -7.51 -9.96 4.25
C ILE A 149 -8.63 -10.35 3.27
N ASP A 150 -8.70 -11.62 2.87
CA ASP A 150 -9.73 -12.13 1.96
C ASP A 150 -11.13 -11.93 2.54
N ARG A 151 -11.30 -12.23 3.84
CA ARG A 151 -12.55 -12.00 4.57
C ARG A 151 -12.88 -10.52 4.68
N LEU A 152 -11.92 -9.70 5.10
CA LEU A 152 -12.09 -8.25 5.31
C LEU A 152 -12.36 -7.48 4.03
N THR A 153 -12.01 -8.03 2.87
CA THR A 153 -12.17 -7.40 1.54
C THR A 153 -13.22 -8.08 0.66
N ASN A 154 -13.77 -9.21 1.10
CA ASN A 154 -14.60 -10.10 0.28
C ASN A 154 -13.99 -10.38 -1.11
N SER A 155 -12.67 -10.59 -1.10
CA SER A 155 -11.87 -10.83 -2.30
C SER A 155 -11.03 -12.08 -2.05
N PRO A 156 -11.58 -13.29 -2.30
CA PRO A 156 -10.84 -14.53 -2.05
C PRO A 156 -9.55 -14.61 -2.86
N SER A 157 -8.51 -15.16 -2.26
CA SER A 157 -7.26 -15.47 -2.96
C SER A 157 -7.52 -16.46 -4.10
N HIS A 158 -6.93 -16.20 -5.26
CA HIS A 158 -7.09 -17.06 -6.43
C HIS A 158 -5.76 -17.40 -7.09
N LYS A 159 -5.78 -18.37 -8.00
CA LYS A 159 -4.62 -18.70 -8.83
C LYS A 159 -4.19 -17.45 -9.60
N GLY A 160 -2.95 -17.00 -9.38
CA GLY A 160 -2.40 -15.77 -9.95
C GLY A 160 -2.16 -14.65 -8.93
N ASP A 161 -2.76 -14.72 -7.73
CA ASP A 161 -2.37 -13.84 -6.63
C ASP A 161 -0.95 -14.19 -6.13
N PHE A 162 -0.27 -13.21 -5.56
CA PHE A 162 1.08 -13.37 -5.04
C PHE A 162 1.09 -14.36 -3.87
N ALA A 163 1.85 -15.45 -4.06
CA ALA A 163 1.96 -16.53 -3.09
C ALA A 163 2.82 -16.17 -1.86
N LEU A 164 3.55 -15.06 -1.84
CA LEU A 164 4.10 -14.40 -0.63
C LEU A 164 3.84 -12.88 -0.65
N PRO A 165 3.66 -12.23 0.51
CA PRO A 165 3.62 -10.77 0.57
C PRO A 165 4.97 -10.17 0.19
N ARG A 166 4.96 -8.93 -0.32
CA ARG A 166 6.19 -8.17 -0.51
C ARG A 166 6.68 -7.68 0.85
N PHE A 167 7.90 -8.06 1.22
CA PHE A 167 8.57 -7.61 2.44
C PHE A 167 9.34 -6.32 2.19
N LEU A 168 8.99 -5.25 2.89
CA LEU A 168 9.68 -3.96 2.83
C LEU A 168 10.29 -3.64 4.19
N SER A 169 11.52 -3.12 4.15
CA SER A 169 12.31 -2.79 5.32
C SER A 169 13.00 -1.45 5.07
N PHE A 170 12.65 -0.45 5.86
CA PHE A 170 13.22 0.89 5.82
C PHE A 170 14.12 1.08 7.03
N LYS A 171 15.28 1.69 6.81
CA LYS A 171 16.18 2.09 7.89
C LYS A 171 15.87 3.52 8.31
N VAL A 172 16.27 3.85 9.53
CA VAL A 172 16.37 5.24 9.95
C VAL A 172 17.46 5.92 9.14
N ASP A 173 17.13 7.08 8.57
CA ASP A 173 18.07 7.99 7.95
C ASP A 173 18.19 9.26 8.81
N GLU A 174 19.31 9.98 8.67
CA GLU A 174 19.48 11.27 9.32
C GLU A 174 18.56 12.33 8.68
N ILE A 175 17.97 13.23 9.50
CA ILE A 175 17.19 14.36 8.97
C ILE A 175 18.14 15.29 8.19
N PRO A 176 17.94 15.49 6.88
CA PRO A 176 18.64 16.55 6.14
C PRO A 176 18.21 17.93 6.67
N ASP A 177 19.12 18.89 6.70
CA ASP A 177 18.84 20.25 7.14
C ASP A 177 18.23 21.05 5.97
N PRO A 178 16.91 21.37 5.97
CA PRO A 178 16.27 22.01 4.83
C PRO A 178 16.88 23.38 4.49
N SER A 179 17.49 24.04 5.48
CA SER A 179 18.16 25.33 5.29
C SER A 179 19.49 25.22 4.55
N LYS A 180 20.11 24.03 4.53
CA LYS A 180 21.38 23.75 3.84
C LYS A 180 21.17 22.99 2.54
N ASP A 181 20.27 22.01 2.56
CA ASP A 181 20.06 21.03 1.49
C ASP A 181 18.96 21.49 0.51
N GLY A 182 18.11 22.40 0.94
CA GLY A 182 16.96 22.88 0.16
C GLY A 182 15.77 21.92 0.19
N VAL A 183 14.58 22.46 -0.09
CA VAL A 183 13.29 21.77 0.08
C VAL A 183 13.22 20.47 -0.75
N GLN A 184 13.65 20.50 -2.02
CA GLN A 184 13.56 19.31 -2.88
C GLN A 184 14.49 18.19 -2.40
N GLN A 185 15.65 18.51 -1.82
CA GLN A 185 16.52 17.47 -1.26
C GLN A 185 15.87 16.86 -0.02
N THR A 186 15.30 17.67 0.87
CA THR A 186 14.51 17.19 2.03
C THR A 186 13.36 16.29 1.61
N ILE A 187 12.64 16.64 0.55
CA ILE A 187 11.56 15.82 -0.02
C ILE A 187 12.09 14.45 -0.44
N ASN A 188 13.23 14.40 -1.13
CA ASN A 188 13.80 13.13 -1.61
C ASN A 188 14.25 12.23 -0.45
N PHE A 189 14.73 12.84 0.63
CA PHE A 189 15.05 12.08 1.84
C PHE A 189 13.78 11.57 2.54
N LEU A 190 12.73 12.38 2.64
CA LEU A 190 11.46 11.96 3.24
C LEU A 190 10.78 10.87 2.41
N LEU A 191 10.84 10.97 1.08
CA LEU A 191 10.16 10.10 0.13
C LEU A 191 11.20 9.48 -0.83
N PRO A 192 12.05 8.55 -0.35
CA PRO A 192 13.18 8.03 -1.13
C PRO A 192 12.75 7.32 -2.42
N ASP A 193 11.59 6.66 -2.41
CA ASP A 193 11.01 5.99 -3.58
C ASP A 193 10.00 6.88 -4.36
N GLY A 194 9.80 8.12 -3.91
CA GLY A 194 8.70 8.99 -4.36
C GLY A 194 7.31 8.43 -4.04
N LEU A 195 6.29 9.10 -4.57
CA LEU A 195 4.89 8.65 -4.54
C LEU A 195 4.62 7.69 -5.69
N HIS A 196 3.79 6.68 -5.46
CA HIS A 196 3.42 5.70 -6.48
C HIS A 196 1.95 5.26 -6.38
N SER A 197 1.47 4.65 -7.45
CA SER A 197 0.23 3.89 -7.51
C SER A 197 0.58 2.40 -7.60
N ASP A 198 -0.25 1.51 -7.03
CA ASP A 198 0.00 0.06 -7.07
C ASP A 198 -0.55 -0.63 -8.32
N ASN A 199 -1.38 0.07 -9.13
CA ASN A 199 -1.98 -0.47 -10.37
C ASN A 199 -1.00 -0.61 -11.53
N VAL A 200 0.27 -0.30 -11.30
CA VAL A 200 1.22 -0.08 -12.37
C VAL A 200 2.41 -1.03 -12.26
N ASN A 201 3.08 -1.28 -13.40
CA ASN A 201 3.92 -2.45 -13.73
C ASN A 201 3.17 -3.63 -14.38
N ASN A 202 2.27 -3.37 -15.34
CA ASN A 202 1.45 -4.38 -16.02
C ASN A 202 0.46 -5.13 -15.10
N GLN A 203 0.17 -4.57 -13.93
CA GLN A 203 -0.69 -5.18 -12.91
C GLN A 203 -1.93 -4.31 -12.68
N PHE A 204 -2.57 -3.90 -13.79
CA PHE A 204 -3.72 -3.00 -13.80
C PHE A 204 -4.96 -3.57 -13.10
N THR A 205 -4.98 -4.87 -12.82
CA THR A 205 -6.06 -5.56 -12.11
C THR A 205 -5.91 -5.55 -10.58
N ARG A 206 -4.81 -5.03 -10.05
CA ARG A 206 -4.63 -4.86 -8.59
C ARG A 206 -5.64 -3.86 -8.06
N HIS A 207 -6.71 -4.32 -7.42
CA HIS A 207 -7.78 -3.44 -6.98
C HIS A 207 -7.65 -3.02 -5.51
N ILE A 208 -6.96 -3.83 -4.70
CA ILE A 208 -6.72 -3.57 -3.28
C ILE A 208 -5.25 -3.81 -2.95
N SER A 209 -4.71 -2.91 -2.14
CA SER A 209 -3.44 -3.06 -1.44
C SER A 209 -3.70 -3.15 0.06
N ALA A 210 -3.03 -4.08 0.72
CA ALA A 210 -3.09 -4.26 2.16
C ALA A 210 -1.67 -4.22 2.75
N LEU A 211 -1.43 -3.25 3.63
CA LEU A 211 -0.16 -3.00 4.31
C LEU A 211 -0.28 -3.49 5.75
N LEU A 212 0.50 -4.49 6.14
CA LEU A 212 0.61 -4.93 7.52
C LEU A 212 1.93 -4.43 8.10
N TYR A 213 1.87 -3.55 9.08
CA TYR A 213 3.07 -3.03 9.76
C TYR A 213 3.56 -4.07 10.78
N LEU A 214 4.83 -4.44 10.73
CA LEU A 214 5.41 -5.47 11.60
C LEU A 214 6.32 -4.90 12.69
N SER A 215 7.00 -3.80 12.43
CA SER A 215 8.01 -3.27 13.35
C SER A 215 7.41 -2.49 14.52
N ASP A 216 7.93 -2.80 15.71
CA ASP A 216 7.82 -2.03 16.97
C ASP A 216 9.21 -1.54 17.44
N GLU A 217 10.24 -1.63 16.58
CA GLU A 217 11.64 -1.41 16.96
C GLU A 217 12.01 0.09 16.99
N ILE A 218 11.15 0.88 17.61
CA ILE A 218 11.54 2.17 18.15
C ILE A 218 11.34 2.01 19.65
N ASP A 219 12.43 2.00 20.41
CA ASP A 219 12.35 2.04 21.87
C ASP A 219 11.43 3.22 22.26
N GLU A 220 10.44 3.00 23.12
CA GLU A 220 9.51 4.05 23.57
C GLU A 220 10.27 5.27 24.14
N SER A 221 11.47 5.05 24.69
CA SER A 221 12.36 6.12 25.17
C SER A 221 13.07 6.90 24.05
N GLU A 222 13.12 6.34 22.83
CA GLU A 222 13.64 6.94 21.60
C GLU A 222 12.52 7.48 20.68
N GLU A 223 11.25 7.13 20.93
CA GLU A 223 10.10 7.61 20.15
C GLU A 223 9.98 9.15 20.16
N GLU A 224 10.30 9.80 21.28
CA GLU A 224 10.33 11.27 21.37
C GLU A 224 11.34 11.89 20.37
N GLY A 225 12.29 11.08 19.90
CA GLY A 225 13.34 11.42 18.97
C GLY A 225 12.99 11.19 17.49
N LEU A 226 11.85 10.59 17.14
CA LEU A 226 11.58 10.20 15.74
C LEU A 226 10.44 10.98 15.09
N VAL A 227 10.58 11.21 13.79
CA VAL A 227 9.52 11.73 12.92
C VAL A 227 9.52 10.97 11.60
N GLY A 228 8.41 11.00 10.87
CA GLY A 228 8.28 10.29 9.60
C GLY A 228 7.84 8.84 9.79
N GLY A 229 8.22 7.94 8.89
CA GLY A 229 7.84 6.54 8.95
C GLY A 229 6.36 6.26 8.67
N HIS A 230 5.54 7.26 8.35
CA HIS A 230 4.12 7.05 8.05
C HIS A 230 3.92 6.44 6.66
N THR A 231 2.71 5.97 6.37
CA THR A 231 2.25 5.82 4.99
C THR A 231 1.44 7.06 4.65
N THR A 232 1.90 7.83 3.66
CA THR A 232 1.30 9.12 3.31
C THR A 232 0.48 8.99 2.03
N PHE A 233 -0.74 9.51 2.07
CA PHE A 233 -1.66 9.65 0.94
C PHE A 233 -1.98 11.15 0.76
N PRO A 234 -1.20 11.90 -0.03
CA PRO A 234 -1.31 13.36 -0.10
C PRO A 234 -2.63 13.88 -0.67
N LEU A 235 -3.32 13.05 -1.45
CA LEU A 235 -4.57 13.38 -2.14
C LEU A 235 -5.81 12.76 -1.49
N ALA A 236 -5.64 11.93 -0.46
CA ALA A 236 -6.77 11.31 0.24
C ALA A 236 -7.64 12.36 0.92
N LYS A 237 -8.95 12.12 0.94
CA LYS A 237 -9.93 13.00 1.61
C LYS A 237 -10.32 12.43 2.97
N PRO A 238 -9.88 13.03 4.09
CA PRO A 238 -10.25 12.57 5.42
C PRO A 238 -11.77 12.60 5.63
N LEU A 239 -12.34 11.57 6.26
CA LEU A 239 -13.79 11.46 6.48
C LEU A 239 -14.40 12.63 7.28
N HIS A 240 -13.68 13.13 8.29
CA HIS A 240 -14.20 14.16 9.19
C HIS A 240 -14.08 15.59 8.63
N GLN A 241 -13.48 15.76 7.45
CA GLN A 241 -13.42 17.03 6.76
C GLN A 241 -14.65 17.16 5.85
N SER A 242 -15.76 17.65 6.40
CA SER A 242 -16.97 17.99 5.65
C SER A 242 -16.63 18.92 4.49
N ASP A 243 -16.99 18.53 3.26
CA ASP A 243 -16.93 19.32 2.00
C ASP A 243 -15.99 20.53 2.02
N HIS A 244 -14.73 20.34 2.41
CA HIS A 244 -13.75 21.41 2.31
C HIS A 244 -13.59 21.75 0.85
N GLU A 245 -13.79 23.03 0.51
CA GLU A 245 -13.52 23.53 -0.82
C GLU A 245 -12.08 23.17 -1.18
N LYS A 246 -11.92 22.37 -2.25
CA LYS A 246 -10.60 22.07 -2.78
C LYS A 246 -9.91 23.39 -3.06
N THR A 247 -8.67 23.52 -2.59
CA THR A 247 -7.87 24.67 -2.99
C THR A 247 -7.49 24.51 -4.46
N ALA A 248 -7.18 25.63 -5.14
CA ALA A 248 -6.61 25.57 -6.48
C ALA A 248 -5.30 24.75 -6.53
N PHE A 249 -4.58 24.64 -5.40
CA PHE A 249 -3.43 23.75 -5.31
C PHE A 249 -3.84 22.29 -5.35
N ASP A 250 -4.82 21.88 -4.55
CA ASP A 250 -5.33 20.50 -4.50
C ASP A 250 -5.82 20.02 -5.88
N GLU A 251 -6.52 20.89 -6.63
CA GLU A 251 -6.99 20.57 -7.98
C GLU A 251 -5.85 20.31 -8.96
N ARG A 252 -4.77 21.10 -8.90
CA ARG A 252 -3.59 20.90 -9.75
C ARG A 252 -2.82 19.64 -9.39
N VAL A 253 -2.73 19.31 -8.10
CA VAL A 253 -2.05 18.08 -7.66
C VAL A 253 -2.86 16.84 -8.10
N GLU A 254 -4.18 16.90 -8.00
CA GLU A 254 -5.05 15.82 -8.49
C GLU A 254 -4.94 15.65 -10.02
N GLU A 255 -4.85 16.75 -10.75
CA GLU A 255 -4.61 16.72 -12.19
C GLU A 255 -3.23 16.17 -12.54
N ALA A 256 -2.19 16.53 -11.78
CA ALA A 256 -0.87 15.94 -11.92
C ALA A 256 -0.90 14.42 -11.70
N ALA A 257 -1.62 13.91 -10.69
CA ALA A 257 -1.80 12.48 -10.47
C ALA A 257 -2.49 11.78 -11.67
N ARG A 258 -3.55 12.39 -12.22
CA ARG A 258 -4.20 11.89 -13.43
C ARG A 258 -3.24 11.83 -14.62
N ASN A 259 -2.48 12.89 -14.84
CA ASN A 259 -1.49 12.94 -15.93
C ASN A 259 -0.41 11.88 -15.77
N HIS A 260 0.05 11.61 -14.55
CA HIS A 260 0.96 10.51 -14.26
C HIS A 260 0.37 9.15 -14.65
N LEU A 261 -0.86 8.85 -14.23
CA LEU A 261 -1.54 7.60 -14.59
C LEU A 261 -1.77 7.48 -16.11
N ASN A 262 -2.24 8.55 -16.76
CA ASN A 262 -2.48 8.60 -18.21
C ASN A 262 -1.18 8.42 -19.01
N ALA A 263 -0.07 8.96 -18.51
CA ALA A 263 1.26 8.78 -19.09
C ALA A 263 1.88 7.40 -18.78
N ASN A 264 1.20 6.58 -17.96
CA ASN A 264 1.73 5.34 -17.38
C ASN A 264 3.09 5.60 -16.71
N ARG A 265 3.15 6.64 -15.87
CA ARG A 265 4.25 6.98 -14.96
C ARG A 265 3.91 6.48 -13.57
N LEU A 266 4.82 5.71 -12.99
CA LEU A 266 4.50 4.84 -11.86
C LEU A 266 4.94 5.44 -10.53
N HIS A 267 6.02 6.22 -10.57
CA HIS A 267 6.66 6.81 -9.41
C HIS A 267 6.93 8.29 -9.71
N SER A 268 6.62 9.18 -8.78
CA SER A 268 6.99 10.60 -8.88
C SER A 268 8.53 10.77 -8.89
N GLY A 269 9.25 9.87 -8.21
CA GLY A 269 10.71 9.88 -8.11
C GLY A 269 11.45 9.52 -9.42
N GLN A 270 10.76 9.03 -10.45
CA GLN A 270 11.36 8.75 -11.76
C GLN A 270 11.57 10.06 -12.55
N ARG A 271 12.75 10.66 -12.40
CA ARG A 271 13.10 11.96 -13.01
C ARG A 271 13.56 11.92 -14.45
N ASP A 272 13.84 10.73 -15.00
CA ASP A 272 14.42 10.58 -16.34
C ASP A 272 13.44 10.91 -17.50
N TRP A 273 12.25 11.42 -17.21
CA TRP A 273 11.21 11.65 -18.20
C TRP A 273 11.09 13.13 -18.60
N PRO A 274 11.07 13.46 -19.92
CA PRO A 274 10.90 14.83 -20.37
C PRO A 274 9.59 15.43 -19.84
N ASN A 275 9.65 16.63 -19.26
CA ASN A 275 8.53 17.38 -18.70
C ASN A 275 7.84 16.76 -17.44
N ALA A 276 8.41 15.72 -16.82
CA ALA A 276 7.83 15.13 -15.60
C ALA A 276 8.14 15.94 -14.33
N GLU A 277 9.18 16.79 -14.36
CA GLU A 277 9.64 17.52 -13.18
C GLU A 277 8.52 18.35 -12.54
N GLY A 278 7.72 19.08 -13.33
CA GLY A 278 6.65 19.91 -12.80
C GLY A 278 5.56 19.12 -12.08
N GLU A 279 5.08 18.02 -12.67
CA GLU A 279 3.97 17.21 -12.13
C GLU A 279 4.42 16.36 -10.94
N SER A 280 5.58 15.70 -11.04
CA SER A 280 6.17 14.94 -9.94
C SER A 280 6.43 15.81 -8.72
N THR A 281 7.04 16.98 -8.93
CA THR A 281 7.32 17.91 -7.83
C THR A 281 6.03 18.41 -7.16
N MET A 282 4.93 18.58 -7.89
CA MET A 282 3.64 18.96 -7.27
C MET A 282 3.09 17.87 -6.34
N LEU A 283 3.13 16.60 -6.77
CA LEU A 283 2.69 15.48 -5.95
C LEU A 283 3.53 15.36 -4.67
N GLU A 284 4.86 15.40 -4.82
CA GLU A 284 5.79 15.31 -3.69
C GLU A 284 5.67 16.51 -2.75
N ALA A 285 5.46 17.72 -3.28
CA ALA A 285 5.22 18.91 -2.49
C ALA A 285 3.92 18.81 -1.66
N ALA A 286 2.88 18.16 -2.19
CA ALA A 286 1.65 17.91 -1.44
C ALA A 286 1.88 16.94 -0.27
N ALA A 287 2.65 15.87 -0.49
CA ALA A 287 3.06 14.95 0.57
C ALA A 287 3.94 15.62 1.64
N TYR A 288 4.89 16.46 1.22
CA TYR A 288 5.72 17.21 2.15
C TYR A 288 4.95 18.27 2.93
N SER A 289 3.98 18.95 2.30
CA SER A 289 3.06 19.87 2.96
C SER A 289 2.24 19.15 4.05
N LEU A 290 1.74 17.95 3.73
CA LEU A 290 1.01 17.09 4.68
C LEU A 290 1.90 16.68 5.88
N PHE A 291 3.13 16.22 5.61
CA PHE A 291 4.13 15.91 6.64
C PHE A 291 4.42 17.13 7.53
N HIS A 292 4.73 18.28 6.93
CA HIS A 292 5.05 19.51 7.65
C HIS A 292 3.89 19.99 8.54
N ARG A 293 2.65 19.89 8.05
CA ARG A 293 1.42 20.26 8.79
C ARG A 293 1.27 19.49 10.09
N GLU A 294 1.64 18.22 10.10
CA GLU A 294 1.52 17.36 11.29
C GLU A 294 2.69 17.54 12.24
N ILE A 295 3.93 17.57 11.75
CA ILE A 295 5.10 17.74 12.62
C ILE A 295 5.15 19.14 13.26
N SER A 296 4.65 20.18 12.57
CA SER A 296 4.68 21.56 13.08
C SER A 296 3.76 21.79 14.27
N LYS A 297 2.84 20.85 14.55
CA LYS A 297 2.05 20.85 15.80
C LYS A 297 2.91 20.52 17.02
N HIS A 298 4.09 19.93 16.81
CA HIS A 298 5.06 19.67 17.85
C HIS A 298 6.11 20.80 17.83
N ASP A 299 6.25 21.53 18.95
CA ASP A 299 7.11 22.74 19.08
C ASP A 299 8.62 22.50 18.82
N THR A 300 9.02 21.28 18.48
CA THR A 300 10.42 20.84 18.42
C THR A 300 11.07 20.95 17.04
N VAL A 301 10.30 21.10 15.94
CA VAL A 301 10.87 21.22 14.59
C VAL A 301 11.03 22.69 14.23
N LYS A 302 12.24 23.10 13.80
CA LYS A 302 12.47 24.45 13.27
C LYS A 302 11.44 24.73 12.17
N LYS A 303 10.56 25.69 12.42
CA LYS A 303 9.50 26.06 11.47
C LYS A 303 10.14 26.42 10.12
N VAL A 304 9.87 25.61 9.10
CA VAL A 304 10.11 26.05 7.73
C VAL A 304 9.16 27.23 7.50
N PRO A 305 9.61 28.38 6.97
CA PRO A 305 8.72 29.52 6.80
C PRO A 305 7.51 29.14 5.95
N ASP A 306 6.30 29.41 6.45
CA ASP A 306 5.01 29.06 5.81
C ASP A 306 4.89 29.53 4.36
N THR A 307 5.68 30.53 3.95
CA THR A 307 5.71 31.08 2.60
C THR A 307 6.23 30.11 1.54
N PHE A 308 6.92 29.04 1.92
CA PHE A 308 7.55 28.11 0.97
C PHE A 308 6.68 26.91 0.62
N LEU A 309 5.64 26.61 1.38
CA LEU A 309 4.86 25.40 1.18
C LEU A 309 3.44 25.71 0.70
N PRO A 310 3.01 25.14 -0.44
CA PRO A 310 1.64 25.23 -0.84
C PRO A 310 0.75 24.57 0.22
N LYS A 311 -0.32 25.26 0.61
CA LYS A 311 -1.26 24.77 1.62
C LYS A 311 -2.20 23.77 0.96
N SER A 312 -1.92 22.48 1.14
CA SER A 312 -2.85 21.40 0.81
C SER A 312 -3.89 21.29 1.93
N SER A 313 -5.17 21.26 1.54
CA SER A 313 -6.26 20.97 2.48
C SER A 313 -6.47 19.47 2.67
N LEU A 314 -6.01 18.67 1.70
CA LEU A 314 -6.18 17.23 1.63
C LEU A 314 -5.08 16.48 2.40
N GLY A 315 -5.21 15.16 2.38
CA GLY A 315 -4.17 14.22 2.73
C GLY A 315 -4.41 13.48 4.04
N VAL A 316 -4.01 12.22 4.05
CA VAL A 316 -4.04 11.31 5.20
C VAL A 316 -2.66 10.74 5.44
N ARG A 317 -2.20 10.72 6.70
CA ARG A 317 -1.01 10.00 7.14
C ARG A 317 -1.42 8.87 8.06
N ILE A 318 -0.90 7.67 7.80
CA ILE A 318 -1.16 6.48 8.62
C ILE A 318 0.11 6.18 9.40
N SER A 319 0.05 6.37 10.72
CA SER A 319 1.13 6.01 11.63
C SER A 319 1.22 4.49 11.72
N PRO A 320 2.39 3.88 11.47
CA PRO A 320 2.55 2.44 11.58
C PRO A 320 2.40 2.03 13.05
N LYS A 321 1.64 0.97 13.30
CA LYS A 321 1.60 0.29 14.60
C LYS A 321 1.80 -1.22 14.38
N PRO A 322 2.56 -1.93 15.21
CA PRO A 322 2.80 -3.35 15.02
C PRO A 322 1.50 -4.14 14.94
N GLY A 323 1.44 -5.05 13.98
CA GLY A 323 0.27 -5.85 13.66
C GLY A 323 -0.89 -5.06 13.07
N GLN A 324 -0.82 -3.73 12.94
CA GLN A 324 -1.90 -2.94 12.35
C GLN A 324 -1.95 -3.14 10.84
N LEU A 325 -3.16 -3.32 10.33
CA LEU A 325 -3.45 -3.51 8.93
C LEU A 325 -4.06 -2.23 8.34
N CYS A 326 -3.50 -1.72 7.26
CA CYS A 326 -4.08 -0.69 6.41
C CYS A 326 -4.53 -1.33 5.10
N ILE A 327 -5.76 -1.08 4.67
CA ILE A 327 -6.31 -1.55 3.40
C ILE A 327 -6.77 -0.34 2.60
N PHE A 328 -6.41 -0.28 1.32
CA PHE A 328 -6.94 0.75 0.44
C PHE A 328 -7.21 0.25 -0.97
N HIS A 329 -8.17 0.90 -1.64
CA HIS A 329 -8.50 0.62 -3.02
C HIS A 329 -7.64 1.42 -3.99
N ASN A 330 -7.20 0.73 -5.02
CA ASN A 330 -6.36 1.27 -6.08
C ASN A 330 -7.17 1.63 -7.34
N LEU A 331 -8.34 1.01 -7.55
CA LEU A 331 -9.19 1.26 -8.72
C LEU A 331 -10.45 2.05 -8.35
N LEU A 332 -10.99 2.78 -9.33
CA LEU A 332 -12.32 3.40 -9.33
C LEU A 332 -13.42 2.40 -9.74
N ASP A 333 -14.69 2.83 -9.64
CA ASP A 333 -15.87 2.03 -9.98
C ASP A 333 -16.01 1.72 -11.49
N ASP A 334 -15.18 2.35 -12.32
CA ASP A 334 -15.06 2.09 -13.77
C ASP A 334 -13.85 1.21 -14.10
N GLY A 335 -13.12 0.73 -13.09
CA GLY A 335 -11.93 -0.11 -13.26
C GLY A 335 -10.67 0.66 -13.66
N SER A 336 -10.71 1.99 -13.75
CA SER A 336 -9.51 2.81 -13.96
C SER A 336 -8.74 3.02 -12.65
N PRO A 337 -7.41 3.27 -12.69
CA PRO A 337 -6.63 3.61 -11.49
C PRO A 337 -7.14 4.88 -10.80
N ASP A 338 -7.20 4.85 -9.47
CA ASP A 338 -7.65 5.98 -8.65
C ASP A 338 -6.48 6.97 -8.45
N PRO A 339 -6.55 8.21 -9.00
CA PRO A 339 -5.49 9.20 -8.82
C PRO A 339 -5.30 9.64 -7.37
N LEU A 340 -6.30 9.43 -6.50
CA LEU A 340 -6.21 9.80 -5.09
C LEU A 340 -5.50 8.71 -4.26
N ALA A 341 -5.27 7.52 -4.84
CA ALA A 341 -4.55 6.40 -4.21
C ALA A 341 -3.02 6.48 -4.33
N PHE A 342 -2.48 7.58 -4.88
CA PHE A 342 -1.04 7.84 -4.80
C PHE A 342 -0.61 7.86 -3.34
N HIS A 343 0.42 7.09 -3.04
CA HIS A 343 0.93 6.97 -1.69
C HIS A 343 2.44 6.70 -1.65
N ALA A 344 3.03 6.83 -0.47
CA ALA A 344 4.43 6.52 -0.22
C ALA A 344 4.65 6.06 1.21
N GLY A 345 5.69 5.25 1.41
CA GLY A 345 6.30 5.07 2.72
C GLY A 345 7.26 6.22 2.99
N GLU A 346 7.01 6.98 4.05
CA GLU A 346 7.97 7.99 4.51
C GLU A 346 9.21 7.31 5.12
N ALA A 347 10.37 7.93 4.93
CA ALA A 347 11.58 7.61 5.67
C ALA A 347 11.36 7.89 7.18
N ILE A 348 12.02 7.10 8.03
CA ILE A 348 12.07 7.35 9.46
C ILE A 348 13.25 8.28 9.70
N LEU A 349 13.01 9.42 10.32
CA LEU A 349 14.01 10.45 10.48
C LEU A 349 14.29 10.72 11.95
N GLY A 350 15.55 10.57 12.37
CA GLY A 350 15.99 10.84 13.73
C GLY A 350 16.24 12.32 14.01
N ARG A 351 15.68 12.84 15.10
CA ARG A 351 15.91 14.21 15.61
C ARG A 351 17.35 14.40 16.11
N SER A 352 18.01 13.32 16.51
CA SER A 352 19.43 13.32 16.91
C SER A 352 20.21 12.28 16.10
N PRO A 353 21.22 12.67 15.31
CA PRO A 353 21.96 11.76 14.43
C PRO A 353 22.76 10.68 15.19
N SER A 354 23.00 10.86 16.48
CA SER A 354 23.94 10.03 17.25
C SER A 354 23.35 8.83 17.99
N LYS A 355 22.04 8.55 17.90
CA LYS A 355 21.41 7.49 18.72
C LYS A 355 20.33 6.64 18.08
N VAL A 356 19.83 6.96 16.90
CA VAL A 356 18.61 6.28 16.44
C VAL A 356 18.96 5.02 15.65
N SER A 357 18.83 3.86 16.30
CA SER A 357 18.77 2.58 15.62
C SER A 357 17.31 2.13 15.57
N GLY A 358 16.67 2.34 14.43
CA GLY A 358 15.29 1.90 14.21
C GLY A 358 15.12 1.30 12.82
N LYS A 359 14.12 0.43 12.70
CA LYS A 359 13.76 -0.19 11.43
C LYS A 359 12.24 -0.21 11.32
N LYS A 360 11.73 0.25 10.18
CA LYS A 360 10.33 0.06 9.82
C LYS A 360 10.23 -1.15 8.90
N VAL A 361 9.40 -2.11 9.29
CA VAL A 361 9.15 -3.33 8.54
C VAL A 361 7.67 -3.42 8.25
N LEU A 362 7.31 -3.72 7.01
CA LEU A 362 5.93 -3.97 6.63
C LEU A 362 5.80 -5.01 5.52
N LEU A 363 4.64 -5.66 5.48
CA LEU A 363 4.24 -6.56 4.42
C LEU A 363 3.22 -5.88 3.53
N VAL A 364 3.37 -6.05 2.23
CA VAL A 364 2.39 -5.60 1.23
C VAL A 364 1.75 -6.83 0.59
N PHE A 365 0.43 -6.92 0.73
CA PHE A 365 -0.40 -7.89 0.03
C PHE A 365 -1.17 -7.17 -1.07
N PHE A 366 -1.20 -7.76 -2.26
CA PHE A 366 -1.99 -7.27 -3.38
C PHE A 366 -3.13 -8.23 -3.69
N LYS A 367 -4.33 -7.69 -3.87
CA LYS A 367 -5.47 -8.45 -4.38
C LYS A 367 -5.71 -8.05 -5.83
N THR A 368 -5.75 -9.06 -6.70
CA THR A 368 -6.02 -8.84 -8.12
C THR A 368 -7.47 -9.20 -8.45
N ILE A 369 -8.00 -8.62 -9.52
CA ILE A 369 -9.27 -9.05 -10.10
C ILE A 369 -8.95 -10.18 -11.08
N ASN A 370 -9.43 -11.38 -10.78
CA ASN A 370 -9.37 -12.50 -11.73
C ASN A 370 -10.32 -12.23 -12.89
N LEU A 371 -9.79 -12.07 -14.10
CA LEU A 371 -10.55 -11.82 -15.33
C LEU A 371 -10.51 -13.09 -16.17
N GLN A 372 -11.68 -13.58 -16.58
CA GLN A 372 -11.81 -14.81 -17.39
C GLN A 372 -12.09 -14.51 -18.86
N GLU A 373 -12.49 -13.28 -19.20
CA GLU A 373 -13.01 -12.96 -20.52
C GLU A 373 -11.94 -12.56 -21.55
N SER A 374 -12.38 -12.52 -22.82
CA SER A 374 -11.59 -12.04 -23.95
C SER A 374 -11.25 -10.56 -23.81
N GLN A 375 -10.23 -10.12 -24.57
CA GLN A 375 -9.75 -8.73 -24.56
C GLN A 375 -10.86 -7.68 -24.78
N ASP A 376 -11.89 -8.01 -25.56
CA ASP A 376 -12.97 -7.08 -25.92
C ASP A 376 -13.90 -6.71 -24.74
N LYS A 377 -13.99 -7.58 -23.72
CA LYS A 377 -14.83 -7.34 -22.54
C LYS A 377 -14.04 -7.05 -21.26
N PHE A 378 -12.71 -7.14 -21.34
CA PHE A 378 -11.80 -6.97 -20.22
C PHE A 378 -12.14 -5.75 -19.35
N MET A 379 -12.33 -4.57 -19.96
CA MET A 379 -12.59 -3.34 -19.21
C MET A 379 -13.99 -3.32 -18.57
N GLN A 380 -14.99 -3.94 -19.20
CA GLN A 380 -16.35 -4.01 -18.64
C GLN A 380 -16.38 -4.93 -17.43
N GLU A 381 -15.75 -6.11 -17.53
CA GLU A 381 -15.64 -7.06 -16.42
C GLU A 381 -14.83 -6.44 -15.26
N LEU A 382 -13.71 -5.77 -15.56
CA LEU A 382 -12.89 -5.07 -14.57
C LEU A 382 -13.69 -3.99 -13.84
N ALA A 383 -14.42 -3.14 -14.58
CA ALA A 383 -15.28 -2.10 -14.00
C ALA A 383 -16.34 -2.69 -13.08
N GLN A 384 -17.03 -3.74 -13.54
CA GLN A 384 -18.08 -4.40 -12.76
C GLN A 384 -17.53 -4.99 -11.45
N LYS A 385 -16.42 -5.73 -11.52
CA LYS A 385 -15.81 -6.36 -10.33
C LYS A 385 -15.20 -5.32 -9.38
N SER A 386 -14.55 -4.28 -9.92
CA SER A 386 -14.03 -3.17 -9.12
C SER A 386 -15.15 -2.46 -8.37
N ARG A 387 -16.25 -2.11 -9.05
CA ARG A 387 -17.43 -1.50 -8.43
C ARG A 387 -18.04 -2.38 -7.36
N ALA A 388 -18.22 -3.68 -7.62
CA ALA A 388 -18.79 -4.61 -6.65
C ALA A 388 -17.93 -4.71 -5.38
N SER A 389 -16.61 -4.82 -5.54
CA SER A 389 -15.66 -4.86 -4.43
C SER A 389 -15.69 -3.56 -3.61
N ARG A 390 -15.65 -2.40 -4.28
CA ARG A 390 -15.73 -1.08 -3.61
C ARG A 390 -17.06 -0.87 -2.90
N GLN A 391 -18.17 -1.27 -3.52
CA GLN A 391 -19.49 -1.14 -2.91
C GLN A 391 -19.61 -2.02 -1.67
N TRP A 392 -19.09 -3.24 -1.71
CA TRP A 392 -19.07 -4.12 -0.54
C TRP A 392 -18.30 -3.49 0.63
N ILE A 393 -17.11 -2.90 0.38
CA ILE A 393 -16.34 -2.18 1.42
C ILE A 393 -17.13 -1.02 2.02
N LYS A 394 -17.76 -0.20 1.16
CA LYS A 394 -18.61 0.90 1.62
C LYS A 394 -19.76 0.39 2.50
N ASP A 395 -20.44 -0.65 2.03
CA ASP A 395 -21.59 -1.22 2.71
C ASP A 395 -21.23 -1.79 4.09
N GLN A 396 -20.04 -2.35 4.25
CA GLN A 396 -19.60 -2.94 5.51
C GLN A 396 -19.03 -1.93 6.50
N TYR A 397 -18.34 -0.88 6.04
CA TYR A 397 -17.49 -0.07 6.92
C TYR A 397 -17.78 1.44 6.91
N TYR A 398 -18.55 1.95 5.94
CA TYR A 398 -18.80 3.40 5.79
C TYR A 398 -20.25 3.82 6.08
N ASN A 399 -21.15 2.86 6.32
CA ASN A 399 -22.58 3.10 6.57
C ASN A 399 -22.95 3.14 8.05
#